data_AF-A0A4U5Q6S7-F1
#
_entry.id   AF-A0A4U5Q6S7-F1
#
_cell.length_a   1.000
_cell.length_b   1.000
_cell.length_c   1.000
_cell.angle_alpha   90.00
_cell.angle_beta   90.00
_cell.angle_gamma   90.00
#
_symmetry.space_group_name_H-M   'P 1'
#
loop_
_entity.id
_entity.type
_entity.pdbx_description
1 polymer ?
#
loop_
_entity_poly.entity_id
_entity_poly.type
_entity_poly.pdbx_seq_one_letter_code
_entity_poly.pdbx_strand_id
1 'polypeptide(L)'
;MDNSVLYTNARFTPLSLTYHVRCLVNGNYTIKLHFAEIVMRDNRSYYSLGRRIFDVYIQDIVVLKDFDIVKAAGGVDKVYIHNYTAPVTNGALEIRLHWAGKGTTRSPIQGTYGPLISAIDVESDLKPPNKGRRKRFIVAGALVLSLFLVFILLSSLWWKGYLGGRKSRDRELVGLDLLTGIFTFSQIKAATNDFDPANKIGEGGFGCVYKGVLSDGTPIAVKQLSAKSKQGNREGYMAPEYALYGYLTYKADVYSFGVVTLEIVSGMNNVKFRRDENFVCLLDWVLYLQKNGDIMKMVDPRLGSEFNKKEVVRMINVALLCTNQSPALRPTMSTVVSMLEGKTDVEELVMVPSTLGDPSGYTTALHNQFPQSSVNGSLSESQSVVKSSEGPWTASSSSSAQDLYPISKS
;
A
#
# COMPACT_ATOMS: atom_id res chain seq x y z
N MET A 1 -40.61 5.51 36.31
CA MET A 1 -39.39 6.23 35.90
C MET A 1 -39.22 5.98 34.40
N ASP A 2 -39.48 6.99 33.58
CA ASP A 2 -39.67 6.84 32.12
C ASP A 2 -38.36 6.66 31.31
N ASN A 3 -37.25 6.33 31.99
CA ASN A 3 -35.93 6.04 31.40
C ASN A 3 -35.12 5.12 32.33
N SER A 4 -35.75 4.10 32.93
CA SER A 4 -35.10 3.26 33.95
C SER A 4 -33.85 2.52 33.44
N VAL A 5 -33.81 2.20 32.14
CA VAL A 5 -32.70 1.45 31.52
C VAL A 5 -31.37 2.22 31.56
N LEU A 6 -31.40 3.54 31.37
CA LEU A 6 -30.19 4.38 31.25
C LEU A 6 -29.32 4.37 32.52
N TYR A 7 -29.94 4.13 33.68
CA TYR A 7 -29.29 4.15 34.99
C TYR A 7 -29.10 2.75 35.58
N THR A 8 -29.21 1.70 34.76
CA THR A 8 -28.92 0.32 35.19
C THR A 8 -27.43 -0.01 35.18
N ASN A 9 -26.67 0.67 34.31
CA ASN A 9 -25.23 0.45 34.12
C ASN A 9 -24.49 1.79 34.09
N ALA A 10 -23.20 1.76 34.41
CA ALA A 10 -22.33 2.93 34.37
C ALA A 10 -20.89 2.53 34.03
N ARG A 11 -20.16 3.44 33.39
CA ARG A 11 -18.71 3.29 33.18
C ARG A 11 -17.98 3.91 34.37
N PHE A 12 -16.99 3.19 34.90
CA PHE A 12 -16.12 3.71 35.95
C PHE A 12 -14.69 3.17 35.78
N THR A 13 -13.73 3.90 36.33
CA THR A 13 -12.30 3.53 36.34
C THR A 13 -11.62 4.18 37.54
N PRO A 14 -10.58 3.56 38.13
CA PRO A 14 -9.92 4.11 39.31
C PRO A 14 -9.22 5.47 39.11
N LEU A 15 -8.79 5.81 37.89
CA LEU A 15 -7.96 7.00 37.64
C LEU A 15 -8.66 8.09 36.83
N SER A 16 -9.04 7.83 35.57
CA SER A 16 -9.69 8.83 34.72
C SER A 16 -10.45 8.23 33.53
N LEU A 17 -11.59 8.84 33.17
CA LEU A 17 -12.33 8.59 31.93
C LEU A 17 -12.25 9.82 31.04
N THR A 18 -11.87 9.65 29.78
CA THR A 18 -11.84 10.73 28.79
C THR A 18 -12.69 10.36 27.58
N TYR A 19 -13.57 11.27 27.17
CA TYR A 19 -14.44 11.13 26.00
C TYR A 19 -14.11 12.22 24.99
N HIS A 20 -13.92 11.83 23.73
CA HIS A 20 -13.72 12.75 22.60
C HIS A 20 -14.90 12.63 21.64
N VAL A 21 -15.71 13.68 21.52
CA VAL A 21 -16.74 13.79 20.49
C VAL A 21 -16.14 14.55 19.32
N ARG A 22 -15.94 13.87 18.19
CA ARG A 22 -15.29 14.44 16.99
C ARG A 22 -16.32 14.75 15.90
N CYS A 23 -15.89 15.48 14.87
CA CYS A 23 -16.71 15.85 13.71
C CYS A 23 -17.90 16.77 14.05
N LEU A 24 -17.75 17.59 15.10
CA LEU A 24 -18.75 18.60 15.47
C LEU A 24 -18.59 19.85 14.60
N VAL A 25 -19.70 20.47 14.21
CA VAL A 25 -19.68 21.81 13.59
C VAL A 25 -19.31 22.83 14.66
N ASN A 26 -18.53 23.85 14.31
CA ASN A 26 -18.18 24.90 15.26
C ASN A 26 -19.44 25.63 15.78
N GLY A 27 -19.57 25.71 17.10
CA GLY A 27 -20.76 26.24 17.74
C GLY A 27 -20.81 25.93 19.23
N ASN A 28 -21.88 26.39 19.89
CA ASN A 28 -22.15 26.06 21.28
C ASN A 28 -22.93 24.75 21.36
N TYR A 29 -22.49 23.88 22.26
CA TYR A 29 -23.15 22.63 22.56
C TYR A 29 -23.56 22.60 24.03
N THR A 30 -24.76 22.12 24.27
CA THR A 30 -25.28 21.82 25.60
C THR A 30 -24.95 20.37 25.93
N ILE A 31 -24.03 20.15 26.86
CA ILE A 31 -23.64 18.84 27.37
C ILE A 31 -24.49 18.51 28.60
N LYS A 32 -25.15 17.36 28.62
CA LYS A 32 -25.78 16.79 29.82
C LYS A 32 -25.01 15.56 30.27
N LEU A 33 -24.48 15.63 31.49
CA LEU A 33 -23.79 14.52 32.14
C LEU A 33 -24.74 13.84 33.11
N HIS A 34 -24.98 12.56 32.88
CA HIS A 34 -25.90 11.75 33.66
C HIS A 34 -25.12 10.90 34.66
N PHE A 35 -25.45 11.07 35.94
CA PHE A 35 -24.82 10.37 37.05
C PHE A 35 -25.88 9.64 37.89
N ALA A 36 -25.57 8.40 38.27
CA ALA A 36 -26.28 7.67 39.31
C ALA A 36 -25.28 6.75 40.03
N GLU A 37 -25.16 6.85 41.35
CA GLU A 37 -24.30 5.95 42.12
C GLU A 37 -25.04 4.62 42.32
N ILE A 38 -24.65 3.64 41.49
CA ILE A 38 -25.26 2.31 41.43
C ILE A 38 -24.33 1.21 41.96
N VAL A 39 -23.10 1.55 42.36
CA VAL A 39 -22.06 0.61 42.79
C VAL A 39 -21.90 0.63 44.31
N MET A 40 -21.77 1.81 44.91
CA MET A 40 -21.70 2.02 46.36
C MET A 40 -23.12 2.21 46.93
N ARG A 41 -23.89 1.11 47.00
CA ARG A 41 -25.30 1.12 47.44
C ARG A 41 -25.46 1.07 48.97
N ASP A 42 -26.58 1.59 49.45
CA ASP A 42 -26.96 1.66 50.87
C ASP A 42 -27.69 0.39 51.35
N ASN A 43 -27.15 -0.79 51.03
CA ASN A 43 -27.77 -2.08 51.37
C ASN A 43 -27.19 -2.69 52.65
N ARG A 44 -27.09 -1.93 53.76
CA ARG A 44 -26.57 -2.39 55.08
C ARG A 44 -25.23 -3.18 55.05
N SER A 45 -24.47 -3.12 53.97
CA SER A 45 -23.17 -3.80 53.81
C SER A 45 -22.03 -2.81 54.00
N TYR A 46 -20.78 -3.31 54.13
CA TYR A 46 -19.57 -2.46 54.19
C TYR A 46 -19.41 -1.55 52.94
N TYR A 47 -20.10 -1.85 51.85
CA TYR A 47 -20.09 -1.07 50.61
C TYR A 47 -20.79 0.30 50.75
N SER A 48 -21.70 0.43 51.71
CA SER A 48 -22.38 1.69 52.03
C SER A 48 -21.45 2.76 52.64
N LEU A 49 -20.28 2.35 53.14
CA LEU A 49 -19.26 3.27 53.67
C LEU A 49 -18.39 3.91 52.58
N GLY A 50 -18.54 3.45 51.33
CA GLY A 50 -17.82 3.97 50.19
C GLY A 50 -18.17 5.43 49.90
N ARG A 51 -17.16 6.25 49.58
CA ARG A 51 -17.33 7.63 49.12
C ARG A 51 -16.60 7.81 47.80
N ARG A 52 -17.33 8.18 46.75
CA ARG A 52 -16.79 8.47 45.43
C ARG A 52 -16.72 9.98 45.23
N ILE A 53 -15.51 10.49 45.01
CA ILE A 53 -15.24 11.91 44.80
C ILE A 53 -14.29 12.04 43.62
N PHE A 54 -14.65 12.83 42.61
CA PHE A 54 -13.82 13.07 41.44
C PHE A 54 -14.09 14.45 40.83
N ASP A 55 -13.21 14.90 39.96
CA ASP A 55 -13.37 16.14 39.21
C ASP A 55 -13.89 15.85 37.80
N VAL A 56 -14.63 16.80 37.23
CA VAL A 56 -15.14 16.75 35.86
C VAL A 56 -14.65 17.99 35.12
N TYR A 57 -14.00 17.75 33.98
CA TYR A 57 -13.47 18.75 33.09
C TYR A 57 -14.21 18.68 31.75
N ILE A 58 -14.55 19.84 31.19
CA ILE A 58 -15.07 19.96 29.82
C ILE A 58 -14.21 21.02 29.13
N GLN A 59 -13.59 20.67 27.99
CA GLN A 59 -12.62 21.54 27.30
C GLN A 59 -11.54 22.11 28.26
N ASP A 60 -10.95 21.23 29.08
CA ASP A 60 -9.95 21.56 30.11
C ASP A 60 -10.40 22.51 31.24
N ILE A 61 -11.66 22.94 31.25
CA ILE A 61 -12.24 23.74 32.34
C ILE A 61 -12.83 22.79 33.39
N VAL A 62 -12.46 22.98 34.66
CA VAL A 62 -13.08 22.25 35.79
C VAL A 62 -14.53 22.72 35.94
N VAL A 63 -15.48 21.85 35.61
CA VAL A 63 -16.91 22.13 35.70
C VAL A 63 -17.48 21.67 37.04
N LEU A 64 -17.05 20.49 37.52
CA LEU A 64 -17.40 20.00 38.85
C LEU A 64 -16.12 19.61 39.59
N LYS A 65 -15.88 20.24 40.74
CA LYS A 65 -14.72 19.96 41.59
C LYS A 65 -15.16 19.20 42.84
N ASP A 66 -14.41 18.20 43.25
CA ASP A 66 -14.71 17.34 44.41
C ASP A 66 -16.14 16.78 44.36
N PHE A 67 -16.56 16.36 43.16
CA PHE A 67 -17.93 15.97 42.88
C PHE A 67 -18.28 14.63 43.54
N ASP A 68 -19.31 14.67 44.38
CA ASP A 68 -19.87 13.52 45.08
C ASP A 68 -21.30 13.29 44.57
N ILE A 69 -21.48 12.20 43.81
CA ILE A 69 -22.76 11.87 43.15
C ILE A 69 -23.87 11.70 44.18
N VAL A 70 -23.59 11.02 45.30
CA VAL A 70 -24.60 10.68 46.32
C VAL A 70 -25.11 11.95 46.99
N LYS A 71 -24.19 12.89 47.30
CA LYS A 71 -24.58 14.19 47.86
C LYS A 71 -25.38 15.03 46.87
N ALA A 72 -24.96 15.07 45.61
CA ALA A 72 -25.62 15.85 44.58
C ALA A 72 -27.01 15.31 44.21
N ALA A 73 -27.16 13.98 44.16
CA ALA A 73 -28.43 13.30 43.85
C ALA A 73 -29.36 13.17 45.07
N GLY A 74 -28.87 13.43 46.28
CA GLY A 74 -29.62 13.26 47.53
C GLY A 74 -29.87 11.79 47.90
N GLY A 75 -28.95 10.89 47.53
CA GLY A 75 -29.00 9.45 47.82
C GLY A 75 -28.40 8.57 46.73
N VAL A 76 -28.25 7.28 47.04
CA VAL A 76 -27.83 6.23 46.08
C VAL A 76 -28.99 5.86 45.15
N ASP A 77 -28.69 5.28 43.98
CA ASP A 77 -29.67 4.90 42.95
C ASP A 77 -30.60 6.07 42.51
N LYS A 78 -30.20 7.30 42.81
CA LYS A 78 -30.87 8.53 42.38
C LYS A 78 -30.07 9.19 41.26
N VAL A 79 -30.82 9.78 40.33
CA VAL A 79 -30.26 10.42 39.15
C VAL A 79 -29.89 11.87 39.47
N TYR A 80 -28.68 12.25 39.10
CA TYR A 80 -28.24 13.63 39.01
C TYR A 80 -27.84 13.94 37.57
N ILE A 81 -28.37 15.04 37.02
CA ILE A 81 -28.07 15.50 35.67
C ILE A 81 -27.40 16.86 35.79
N HIS A 82 -26.18 16.97 35.25
CA HIS A 82 -25.46 18.24 35.19
C HIS A 82 -25.46 18.77 33.75
N ASN A 83 -25.92 20.01 33.57
CA ASN A 83 -25.94 20.67 32.27
C ASN A 83 -24.82 21.71 32.20
N TYR A 84 -24.01 21.66 31.15
CA TYR A 84 -22.95 22.62 30.89
C TYR A 84 -22.91 22.99 29.41
N THR A 85 -22.78 24.28 29.10
CA THR A 85 -22.65 24.74 27.71
C THR A 85 -21.20 25.05 27.41
N ALA A 86 -20.64 24.42 26.37
CA ALA A 86 -19.25 24.63 25.96
C ALA A 86 -19.17 25.02 24.48
N PRO A 87 -18.28 25.98 24.12
CA PRO A 87 -17.98 26.27 22.72
C PRO A 87 -17.07 25.18 22.13
N VAL A 88 -17.32 24.80 20.88
CA VAL A 88 -16.47 23.91 20.07
C VAL A 88 -15.89 24.71 18.91
N THR A 89 -14.56 24.79 18.81
CA THR A 89 -13.83 25.63 17.85
C THR A 89 -12.97 24.83 16.85
N ASN A 90 -12.54 23.64 17.23
CA ASN A 90 -11.66 22.75 16.46
C ASN A 90 -12.38 21.47 15.97
N GLY A 91 -13.72 21.49 15.96
CA GLY A 91 -14.55 20.35 15.60
C GLY A 91 -14.48 19.14 16.55
N ALA A 92 -13.93 19.31 17.76
CA ALA A 92 -13.87 18.29 18.79
C ALA A 92 -14.27 18.82 20.17
N LEU A 93 -14.98 17.99 20.94
CA LEU A 93 -15.36 18.23 22.33
C LEU A 93 -14.71 17.17 23.22
N GLU A 94 -13.97 17.62 24.23
CA GLU A 94 -13.35 16.76 25.22
C GLU A 94 -14.05 16.86 26.57
N ILE A 95 -14.39 15.70 27.15
CA ILE A 95 -14.94 15.57 28.50
C ILE A 95 -14.05 14.60 29.27
N ARG A 96 -13.46 15.06 30.37
CA ARG A 96 -12.51 14.28 31.18
C ARG A 96 -12.98 14.23 32.62
N LEU A 97 -13.16 13.03 33.16
CA LEU A 97 -13.45 12.81 34.57
C LEU A 97 -12.18 12.25 35.21
N HIS A 98 -11.74 12.82 36.33
CA HIS A 98 -10.45 12.49 36.94
C HIS A 98 -10.54 12.34 38.45
N TRP A 99 -9.93 11.29 38.99
CA TRP A 99 -9.84 11.05 40.41
C TRP A 99 -8.63 11.76 41.03
N ALA A 100 -8.87 12.85 41.75
CA ALA A 100 -7.84 13.65 42.41
C ALA A 100 -7.36 13.06 43.76
N GLY A 101 -7.46 11.74 43.97
CA GLY A 101 -6.98 11.09 45.20
C GLY A 101 -7.96 11.15 46.39
N LYS A 102 -9.20 11.57 46.21
CA LYS A 102 -10.19 11.76 47.28
C LYS A 102 -11.27 10.67 47.31
N GLY A 103 -11.77 10.33 48.50
CA GLY A 103 -12.76 9.27 48.67
C GLY A 103 -12.14 7.93 49.09
N THR A 104 -12.92 6.86 49.01
CA THR A 104 -12.51 5.52 49.47
C THR A 104 -11.90 4.69 48.35
N THR A 105 -10.77 4.04 48.61
CA THR A 105 -10.06 3.19 47.63
C THR A 105 -10.26 1.68 47.83
N ARG A 106 -10.67 1.27 49.03
CA ARG A 106 -10.79 -0.15 49.43
C ARG A 106 -12.23 -0.68 49.55
N SER A 107 -13.23 0.20 49.49
CA SER A 107 -14.66 -0.18 49.47
C SER A 107 -15.26 0.26 48.12
N PRO A 108 -16.06 -0.57 47.43
CA PRO A 108 -16.48 -1.93 47.79
C PRO A 108 -15.41 -3.01 47.56
N ILE A 109 -14.65 -2.87 46.48
CA ILE A 109 -13.45 -3.67 46.18
C ILE A 109 -12.37 -2.74 45.63
N GLN A 110 -11.10 -3.10 45.81
CA GLN A 110 -9.98 -2.32 45.30
C GLN A 110 -10.09 -2.19 43.77
N GLY A 111 -9.91 -0.97 43.25
CA GLY A 111 -10.03 -0.66 41.82
C GLY A 111 -11.42 -0.21 41.37
N THR A 112 -12.43 -0.21 42.26
CA THR A 112 -13.79 0.28 41.96
C THR A 112 -14.03 1.76 42.36
N TYR A 113 -12.99 2.42 42.84
CA TYR A 113 -12.98 3.86 43.13
C TYR A 113 -12.86 4.69 41.84
N GLY A 114 -12.76 6.02 41.97
CA GLY A 114 -12.57 6.92 40.83
C GLY A 114 -13.87 7.39 40.16
N PRO A 115 -13.84 7.95 38.94
CA PRO A 115 -15.02 8.55 38.34
C PRO A 115 -16.03 7.51 37.87
N LEU A 116 -17.32 7.87 37.96
CA LEU A 116 -18.43 7.06 37.47
C LEU A 116 -19.36 7.94 36.65
N ILE A 117 -19.81 7.45 35.49
CA ILE A 117 -20.78 8.15 34.64
C ILE A 117 -21.74 7.16 33.99
N SER A 118 -23.04 7.49 33.99
CA SER A 118 -24.08 6.65 33.41
C SER A 118 -24.26 6.93 31.91
N ALA A 119 -24.34 8.21 31.53
CA ALA A 119 -24.49 8.61 30.12
C ALA A 119 -24.02 10.06 29.87
N ILE A 120 -23.78 10.37 28.59
CA ILE A 120 -23.43 11.71 28.09
C ILE A 120 -24.37 12.01 26.93
N ASP A 121 -25.07 13.13 26.99
CA ASP A 121 -25.91 13.68 25.92
C ASP A 121 -25.30 15.01 25.45
N VAL A 122 -25.19 15.23 24.15
CA VAL A 122 -24.57 16.42 23.55
C VAL A 122 -25.50 16.95 22.47
N GLU A 123 -26.11 18.10 22.74
CA GLU A 123 -27.07 18.74 21.84
C GLU A 123 -26.48 20.03 21.26
N SER A 124 -26.75 20.31 19.99
CA SER A 124 -26.30 21.55 19.34
C SER A 124 -27.37 22.64 19.44
N ASP A 125 -26.98 23.88 19.71
CA ASP A 125 -27.92 25.02 19.71
C ASP A 125 -28.32 25.47 18.28
N LEU A 126 -27.83 24.80 17.25
CA LEU A 126 -28.12 25.10 15.85
C LEU A 126 -29.57 24.70 15.53
N LYS A 127 -30.45 25.70 15.39
CA LYS A 127 -31.83 25.46 14.93
C LYS A 127 -31.82 24.85 13.52
N PRO A 128 -32.40 23.66 13.30
CA PRO A 128 -32.57 23.15 11.95
C PRO A 128 -33.51 24.07 11.14
N PRO A 129 -33.34 24.18 9.82
CA PRO A 129 -34.15 25.08 9.00
C PRO A 129 -35.65 24.75 9.11
N ASN A 130 -36.45 25.80 9.35
CA ASN A 130 -37.87 25.74 9.68
C ASN A 130 -38.71 24.99 8.60
N LYS A 131 -39.29 23.85 8.98
CA LYS A 131 -40.09 22.95 8.11
C LYS A 131 -41.46 23.51 7.69
N GLY A 132 -41.87 24.71 8.14
CA GLY A 132 -43.17 25.32 7.82
C GLY A 132 -43.36 25.74 6.35
N ARG A 133 -42.27 25.92 5.58
CA ARG A 133 -42.35 26.33 4.16
C ARG A 133 -42.58 25.14 3.19
N ARG A 134 -42.42 23.89 3.63
CA ARG A 134 -42.38 22.70 2.75
C ARG A 134 -43.70 22.34 2.06
N LYS A 135 -44.87 22.65 2.61
CA LYS A 135 -46.15 22.21 1.99
C LYS A 135 -46.42 22.88 0.62
N ARG A 136 -46.00 24.14 0.41
CA ARG A 136 -46.14 24.83 -0.89
C ARG A 136 -45.08 24.38 -1.91
N PHE A 137 -43.89 23.99 -1.46
CA PHE A 137 -42.81 23.51 -2.34
C PHE A 137 -42.99 22.05 -2.77
N ILE A 138 -43.70 21.21 -2.02
CA ILE A 138 -43.96 19.81 -2.43
C ILE A 138 -44.93 19.76 -3.62
N VAL A 139 -45.98 20.60 -3.64
CA VAL A 139 -46.95 20.63 -4.74
C VAL A 139 -46.34 21.25 -6.01
N ALA A 140 -45.60 22.35 -5.87
CA ALA A 140 -44.86 22.93 -7.00
C ALA A 140 -43.72 22.00 -7.46
N GLY A 141 -43.04 21.34 -6.53
CA GLY A 141 -41.98 20.38 -6.80
C GLY A 141 -42.47 19.14 -7.54
N ALA A 142 -43.68 18.64 -7.25
CA ALA A 142 -44.26 17.51 -7.97
C ALA A 142 -44.60 17.85 -9.42
N LEU A 143 -45.11 19.06 -9.70
CA LEU A 143 -45.37 19.54 -11.06
C LEU A 143 -44.08 19.75 -11.85
N VAL A 144 -43.06 20.35 -11.21
CA VAL A 144 -41.74 20.54 -11.83
C VAL A 144 -41.03 19.20 -12.06
N LEU A 145 -41.11 18.26 -11.11
CA LEU A 145 -40.52 16.93 -11.26
C LEU A 145 -41.22 16.11 -12.35
N SER A 146 -42.55 16.22 -12.47
CA SER A 146 -43.31 15.59 -13.55
C SER A 146 -42.91 16.14 -14.92
N LEU A 147 -42.81 17.47 -15.07
CA LEU A 147 -42.33 18.10 -16.30
C LEU A 147 -40.87 17.74 -16.59
N PHE A 148 -40.02 17.63 -15.57
CA PHE A 148 -38.62 17.25 -15.71
C PHE A 148 -38.45 15.79 -16.13
N LEU A 149 -39.28 14.88 -15.62
CA LEU A 149 -39.31 13.48 -16.05
C LEU A 149 -39.77 13.34 -17.51
N VAL A 150 -40.74 14.14 -17.95
CA VAL A 150 -41.13 14.21 -19.38
C VAL A 150 -39.96 14.74 -20.22
N PHE A 151 -39.24 15.75 -19.75
CA PHE A 151 -38.06 16.28 -20.44
C PHE A 151 -36.90 15.28 -20.49
N ILE A 152 -36.71 14.47 -19.44
CA ILE A 152 -35.73 13.36 -19.42
C ILE A 152 -36.14 12.24 -20.36
N LEU A 153 -37.43 11.92 -20.47
CA LEU A 153 -37.91 10.93 -21.43
C LEU A 153 -37.73 11.42 -22.88
N LEU A 154 -38.05 12.70 -23.15
CA LEU A 154 -37.82 13.31 -24.45
C LEU A 154 -36.32 13.41 -24.77
N SER A 155 -35.47 13.76 -23.81
CA SER A 155 -34.02 13.82 -24.00
C SER A 155 -33.39 12.45 -24.11
N SER A 156 -33.92 11.44 -23.43
CA SER A 156 -33.57 10.01 -23.57
C SER A 156 -33.95 9.48 -24.95
N LEU A 157 -35.11 9.85 -25.49
CA LEU A 157 -35.51 9.52 -26.86
C LEU A 157 -34.63 10.24 -27.90
N TRP A 158 -34.17 11.45 -27.60
CA TRP A 158 -33.15 12.17 -28.36
C TRP A 158 -31.77 11.51 -28.26
N TRP A 159 -31.35 11.08 -27.07
CA TRP A 159 -30.06 10.45 -26.81
C TRP A 159 -29.98 9.03 -27.39
N LYS A 160 -31.09 8.27 -27.33
CA LYS A 160 -31.24 6.95 -27.98
C LYS A 160 -31.42 7.04 -29.50
N GLY A 161 -31.37 8.24 -30.09
CA GLY A 161 -31.24 8.42 -31.54
C GLY A 161 -32.52 8.27 -32.34
N TYR A 162 -33.70 8.32 -31.73
CA TYR A 162 -34.97 8.25 -32.48
C TYR A 162 -35.33 9.58 -33.15
N LEU A 163 -34.83 10.72 -32.66
CA LEU A 163 -34.90 12.01 -33.36
C LEU A 163 -33.54 12.71 -33.24
N GLY A 164 -32.81 12.85 -34.35
CA GLY A 164 -31.79 13.90 -34.53
C GLY A 164 -30.51 13.81 -33.68
N GLY A 165 -29.45 13.27 -34.27
CA GLY A 165 -28.15 13.09 -33.61
C GLY A 165 -27.43 14.38 -33.21
N ARG A 166 -26.62 14.30 -32.14
CA ARG A 166 -25.63 15.35 -31.81
C ARG A 166 -24.39 14.79 -31.09
N LYS A 167 -23.24 14.93 -31.77
CA LYS A 167 -21.88 14.81 -31.22
C LYS A 167 -21.49 16.09 -30.46
N SER A 168 -20.43 15.99 -29.63
CA SER A 168 -19.39 17.03 -29.44
C SER A 168 -19.25 17.73 -28.07
N ARG A 169 -19.20 17.00 -26.95
CA ARG A 169 -18.64 17.56 -25.67
C ARG A 169 -17.59 16.69 -24.95
N ASP A 170 -17.47 15.40 -25.27
CA ASP A 170 -16.49 14.51 -24.62
C ASP A 170 -15.04 14.67 -25.12
N ARG A 171 -14.79 15.37 -26.24
CA ARG A 171 -13.44 15.45 -26.83
C ARG A 171 -12.45 16.31 -26.06
N GLU A 172 -12.92 17.26 -25.25
CA GLU A 172 -12.04 18.28 -24.64
C GLU A 172 -11.42 17.83 -23.31
N LEU A 173 -12.06 16.92 -22.56
CA LEU A 173 -11.47 16.30 -21.36
C LEU A 173 -10.48 15.17 -21.69
N VAL A 174 -10.68 14.47 -22.81
CA VAL A 174 -9.90 13.27 -23.20
C VAL A 174 -8.42 13.58 -23.45
N GLY A 175 -8.09 14.80 -23.89
CA GLY A 175 -6.69 15.19 -24.14
C GLY A 175 -5.84 15.41 -22.89
N LEU A 176 -6.45 15.60 -21.71
CA LEU A 176 -5.73 15.89 -20.46
C LEU A 176 -5.18 14.63 -19.77
N ASP A 177 -5.70 13.44 -20.10
CA ASP A 177 -5.33 12.18 -19.45
C ASP A 177 -3.90 11.74 -19.77
N LEU A 178 -3.38 12.07 -20.96
CA LEU A 178 -1.99 11.83 -21.35
C LEU A 178 -0.99 12.65 -20.53
N LEU A 179 -1.38 13.86 -20.10
CA LEU A 179 -0.54 14.74 -19.28
C LEU A 179 -0.53 14.33 -17.81
N THR A 180 -1.64 13.81 -17.31
CA THR A 180 -1.75 13.35 -15.92
C THR A 180 -1.27 11.92 -15.72
N GLY A 181 -1.27 11.10 -16.78
CA GLY A 181 -0.91 9.68 -16.72
C GLY A 181 -1.92 8.83 -15.94
N ILE A 182 -3.09 9.39 -15.60
CA ILE A 182 -4.14 8.73 -14.82
C ILE A 182 -5.25 8.33 -15.78
N PHE A 183 -5.52 7.03 -15.85
CA PHE A 183 -6.57 6.47 -16.68
C PHE A 183 -7.52 5.62 -15.84
N THR A 184 -8.82 5.76 -16.08
CA THR A 184 -9.81 4.87 -15.49
C THR A 184 -9.76 3.49 -16.14
N PHE A 185 -10.11 2.44 -15.38
CA PHE A 185 -10.20 1.09 -15.94
C PHE A 185 -11.14 1.01 -17.15
N SER A 186 -12.25 1.76 -17.14
CA SER A 186 -13.20 1.79 -18.27
C SER A 186 -12.59 2.38 -19.54
N GLN A 187 -11.77 3.44 -19.43
CA GLN A 187 -11.08 4.03 -20.58
C GLN A 187 -10.07 3.04 -21.17
N ILE A 188 -9.28 2.41 -20.31
CA ILE A 188 -8.31 1.39 -20.74
C ILE A 188 -9.00 0.18 -21.37
N LYS A 189 -10.11 -0.28 -20.77
CA LYS A 189 -10.93 -1.36 -21.30
C LYS A 189 -11.49 -1.02 -22.68
N ALA A 190 -12.00 0.19 -22.88
CA ALA A 190 -12.48 0.64 -24.19
C ALA A 190 -11.33 0.74 -25.20
N ALA A 191 -10.19 1.30 -24.78
CA ALA A 191 -9.02 1.49 -25.65
C ALA A 191 -8.44 0.18 -26.16
N THR A 192 -8.51 -0.91 -25.38
CA THR A 192 -7.98 -2.23 -25.74
C THR A 192 -9.02 -3.18 -26.34
N ASN A 193 -10.25 -2.72 -26.57
CA ASN A 193 -11.39 -3.56 -26.96
C ASN A 193 -11.63 -4.71 -25.97
N ASP A 194 -11.76 -4.39 -24.68
CA ASP A 194 -11.86 -5.35 -23.57
C ASP A 194 -10.70 -6.34 -23.50
N PHE A 195 -9.47 -5.84 -23.68
CA PHE A 195 -8.25 -6.67 -23.69
C PHE A 195 -8.34 -7.82 -24.71
N ASP A 196 -8.83 -7.52 -25.91
CA ASP A 196 -8.96 -8.47 -27.01
C ASP A 196 -7.63 -9.22 -27.24
N PRO A 197 -7.62 -10.56 -27.24
CA PRO A 197 -6.42 -11.35 -27.53
C PRO A 197 -5.74 -10.99 -28.85
N ALA A 198 -6.50 -10.51 -29.85
CA ALA A 198 -5.95 -10.04 -31.13
C ALA A 198 -5.06 -8.78 -30.97
N ASN A 199 -5.28 -8.00 -29.90
CA ASN A 199 -4.49 -6.81 -29.58
C ASN A 199 -3.26 -7.13 -28.72
N LYS A 200 -3.05 -8.37 -28.29
CA LYS A 200 -1.89 -8.74 -27.48
C LYS A 200 -0.59 -8.57 -28.29
N ILE A 201 0.30 -7.71 -27.82
CA ILE A 201 1.61 -7.45 -28.46
C ILE A 201 2.77 -8.17 -27.77
N GLY A 202 2.57 -8.65 -26.54
CA GLY A 202 3.58 -9.41 -25.83
C GLY A 202 3.12 -9.94 -24.49
N GLU A 203 3.92 -10.82 -23.90
CA GLU A 203 3.73 -11.31 -22.54
C GLU A 203 5.08 -11.37 -21.83
N GLY A 204 5.15 -10.73 -20.68
CA GLY A 204 6.32 -10.78 -19.80
C GLY A 204 6.00 -11.50 -18.50
N GLY A 205 7.02 -11.60 -17.64
CA GLY A 205 6.87 -12.18 -16.29
C GLY A 205 6.01 -11.37 -15.32
N PHE A 206 5.29 -10.34 -15.79
CA PHE A 206 4.37 -9.51 -15.01
C PHE A 206 2.97 -9.44 -15.64
N GLY A 207 2.73 -10.20 -16.72
CA GLY A 207 1.45 -10.23 -17.44
C GLY A 207 1.54 -9.81 -18.90
N CYS A 208 0.37 -9.72 -19.54
CA CYS A 208 0.23 -9.45 -20.96
C CYS A 208 0.29 -7.95 -21.26
N VAL A 209 0.84 -7.59 -22.41
CA VAL A 209 0.81 -6.23 -22.94
C VAL A 209 -0.10 -6.22 -24.16
N TYR A 210 -1.07 -5.32 -24.18
CA TYR A 210 -2.04 -5.15 -25.26
C TYR A 210 -1.84 -3.80 -25.95
N LYS A 211 -1.99 -3.78 -27.26
CA LYS A 211 -2.16 -2.55 -28.04
C LYS A 211 -3.54 -1.98 -27.72
N GLY A 212 -3.59 -0.70 -27.42
CA GLY A 212 -4.83 0.05 -27.29
C GLY A 212 -4.80 1.33 -28.12
N VAL A 213 -5.96 1.91 -28.36
CA VAL A 213 -6.11 3.22 -29.00
C VAL A 213 -7.04 4.06 -28.12
N LEU A 214 -6.52 5.17 -27.60
CA LEU A 214 -7.29 6.11 -26.80
C LEU A 214 -8.37 6.80 -27.67
N SER A 215 -9.34 7.45 -27.04
CA SER A 215 -10.47 8.10 -27.75
C SER A 215 -10.05 9.29 -28.63
N ASP A 216 -8.86 9.84 -28.42
CA ASP A 216 -8.21 10.84 -29.27
C ASP A 216 -7.46 10.24 -30.48
N GLY A 217 -7.37 8.91 -30.57
CA GLY A 217 -6.63 8.19 -31.60
C GLY A 217 -5.19 7.82 -31.22
N THR A 218 -4.72 8.19 -30.03
CA THR A 218 -3.34 7.92 -29.60
C THR A 218 -3.13 6.42 -29.36
N PRO A 219 -2.16 5.78 -30.06
CA PRO A 219 -1.84 4.39 -29.80
C PRO A 219 -1.08 4.24 -28.48
N ILE A 220 -1.48 3.27 -27.66
CA ILE A 220 -0.88 2.98 -26.36
C ILE A 220 -0.54 1.49 -26.23
N ALA A 221 0.40 1.18 -25.35
CA ALA A 221 0.68 -0.18 -24.90
C ALA A 221 0.22 -0.33 -23.44
N VAL A 222 -0.78 -1.16 -23.21
CA VAL A 222 -1.39 -1.39 -21.90
C VAL A 222 -0.86 -2.69 -21.31
N LYS A 223 -0.08 -2.59 -20.23
CA LYS A 223 0.40 -3.76 -19.49
C LYS A 223 -0.61 -4.17 -18.43
N GLN A 224 -1.26 -5.30 -18.63
CA GLN A 224 -2.19 -5.90 -17.68
C GLN A 224 -1.40 -6.77 -16.69
N LEU A 225 -1.38 -6.37 -15.42
CA LEU A 225 -0.71 -7.13 -14.37
C LEU A 225 -1.47 -8.43 -14.07
N SER A 226 -0.73 -9.53 -13.92
CA SER A 226 -1.30 -10.84 -13.56
C SER A 226 -0.85 -11.25 -12.16
N ALA A 227 -1.78 -11.62 -11.29
CA ALA A 227 -1.46 -12.16 -9.97
C ALA A 227 -0.77 -13.54 -10.01
N LYS A 228 -0.83 -14.23 -11.16
CA LYS A 228 -0.17 -15.54 -11.38
C LYS A 228 1.24 -15.41 -11.97
N SER A 229 1.79 -14.20 -11.99
CA SER A 229 3.06 -13.92 -12.67
C SER A 229 4.24 -14.62 -11.99
N LYS A 230 4.99 -15.43 -12.74
CA LYS A 230 6.24 -16.04 -12.28
C LYS A 230 7.39 -15.08 -12.57
N GLN A 231 7.76 -14.28 -11.58
CA GLN A 231 8.87 -13.33 -11.66
C GLN A 231 10.21 -14.06 -11.46
N GLY A 232 11.28 -13.57 -12.10
CA GLY A 232 12.67 -13.82 -11.67
C GLY A 232 13.42 -14.99 -12.32
N ASN A 233 12.75 -15.99 -12.90
CA ASN A 233 13.45 -17.22 -13.33
C ASN A 233 14.05 -17.17 -14.76
N ARG A 234 14.49 -16.01 -15.27
CA ARG A 234 15.29 -15.99 -16.52
C ARG A 234 16.76 -16.24 -16.19
N GLU A 235 17.04 -17.50 -15.88
CA GLU A 235 18.38 -18.07 -15.73
C GLU A 235 19.18 -17.73 -17.00
N GLY A 236 20.17 -16.84 -16.89
CA GLY A 236 21.04 -16.44 -18.00
C GLY A 236 21.47 -14.98 -17.99
N TYR A 237 20.67 -14.06 -17.42
CA TYR A 237 21.03 -12.62 -17.36
C TYR A 237 21.49 -12.18 -15.97
N MET A 238 21.32 -13.02 -14.96
CA MET A 238 21.65 -12.68 -13.58
C MET A 238 23.16 -12.61 -13.39
N ALA A 239 23.61 -11.54 -12.74
CA ALA A 239 24.99 -11.45 -12.29
C ALA A 239 25.30 -12.54 -11.25
N PRO A 240 26.52 -13.08 -11.21
CA PRO A 240 26.89 -14.16 -10.30
C PRO A 240 26.60 -13.82 -8.83
N GLU A 241 26.96 -12.63 -8.37
CA GLU A 241 26.73 -12.21 -6.99
C GLU A 241 25.24 -12.08 -6.64
N TYR A 242 24.40 -11.74 -7.63
CA TYR A 242 22.96 -11.67 -7.46
C TYR A 242 22.34 -13.06 -7.46
N ALA A 243 22.76 -13.94 -8.36
CA ALA A 243 22.25 -15.31 -8.45
C ALA A 243 22.66 -16.17 -7.23
N LEU A 244 23.91 -16.05 -6.77
CA LEU A 244 24.44 -16.87 -5.67
C LEU A 244 24.06 -16.31 -4.29
N TYR A 245 24.10 -14.99 -4.10
CA TYR A 245 23.96 -14.37 -2.78
C TYR A 245 22.74 -13.45 -2.63
N GLY A 246 21.98 -13.22 -3.71
CA GLY A 246 20.85 -12.29 -3.69
C GLY A 246 21.25 -10.82 -3.60
N TYR A 247 22.53 -10.48 -3.79
CA TYR A 247 23.03 -9.11 -3.70
C TYR A 247 22.67 -8.30 -4.95
N LEU A 248 21.52 -7.64 -4.90
CA LEU A 248 21.07 -6.76 -5.96
C LEU A 248 21.72 -5.38 -5.84
N THR A 249 22.52 -5.02 -6.85
CA THR A 249 23.15 -3.70 -6.97
C THR A 249 23.05 -3.22 -8.42
N TYR A 250 23.34 -1.95 -8.68
CA TYR A 250 23.41 -1.44 -10.05
C TYR A 250 24.45 -2.18 -10.93
N LYS A 251 25.43 -2.87 -10.32
CA LYS A 251 26.40 -3.69 -11.05
C LYS A 251 25.78 -4.96 -11.63
N ALA A 252 24.66 -5.43 -11.07
CA ALA A 252 23.90 -6.54 -11.62
C ALA A 252 23.20 -6.13 -12.93
N ASP A 253 22.70 -4.88 -13.01
CA ASP A 253 22.16 -4.31 -14.24
C ASP A 253 23.25 -4.14 -15.31
N VAL A 254 24.45 -3.69 -14.92
CA VAL A 254 25.62 -3.60 -15.82
C VAL A 254 25.96 -4.97 -16.41
N TYR A 255 25.98 -6.02 -15.59
CA TYR A 255 26.21 -7.39 -16.06
C TYR A 255 25.14 -7.84 -17.06
N SER A 256 23.87 -7.63 -16.71
CA SER A 256 22.72 -7.97 -17.56
C SER A 256 22.79 -7.26 -18.92
N PHE A 257 23.19 -5.98 -18.91
CA PHE A 257 23.43 -5.20 -20.13
C PHE A 257 24.54 -5.81 -21.00
N GLY A 258 25.64 -6.26 -20.39
CA GLY A 258 26.72 -6.94 -21.10
C GLY A 258 26.22 -8.20 -21.82
N VAL A 259 25.43 -9.04 -21.13
CA VAL A 259 24.83 -10.24 -21.73
C VAL A 259 23.92 -9.87 -22.92
N VAL A 260 23.05 -8.87 -22.77
CA VAL A 260 22.18 -8.40 -23.86
C VAL A 260 22.99 -7.84 -25.03
N THR A 261 24.10 -7.16 -24.76
CA THR A 261 25.00 -6.65 -25.81
C THR A 261 25.61 -7.80 -26.61
N LEU A 262 26.00 -8.90 -25.95
CA LEU A 262 26.47 -10.11 -26.62
C LEU A 262 25.36 -10.76 -27.47
N GLU A 263 24.11 -10.79 -26.99
CA GLU A 263 22.97 -11.26 -27.77
C GLU A 263 22.74 -10.41 -29.03
N ILE A 264 22.85 -9.09 -28.92
CA ILE A 264 22.70 -8.17 -30.06
C ILE A 264 23.80 -8.42 -31.10
N VAL A 265 25.06 -8.55 -30.69
CA VAL A 265 26.18 -8.77 -31.62
C VAL A 265 26.07 -10.13 -32.31
N SER A 266 25.66 -11.17 -31.58
CA SER A 266 25.58 -12.54 -32.12
C SER A 266 24.26 -12.86 -32.82
N GLY A 267 23.20 -12.09 -32.56
CA GLY A 267 21.84 -12.44 -32.97
C GLY A 267 21.29 -13.70 -32.29
N MET A 268 21.96 -14.19 -31.24
CA MET A 268 21.62 -15.44 -30.55
C MET A 268 20.91 -15.18 -29.23
N ASN A 269 19.99 -16.07 -28.88
CA ASN A 269 19.32 -16.02 -27.59
C ASN A 269 20.14 -16.76 -26.54
N ASN A 270 20.53 -16.08 -25.47
CA ASN A 270 21.36 -16.59 -24.39
C ASN A 270 20.67 -17.73 -23.60
N VAL A 271 19.35 -17.63 -23.36
CA VAL A 271 18.59 -18.67 -22.62
C VAL A 271 18.43 -19.96 -23.43
N LYS A 272 18.31 -19.84 -24.77
CA LYS A 272 18.23 -20.98 -25.69
C LYS A 272 19.57 -21.36 -26.29
N PHE A 273 20.68 -20.82 -25.77
CA PHE A 273 21.98 -21.04 -26.35
C PHE A 273 22.42 -22.49 -26.14
N ARG A 274 22.44 -23.27 -27.23
CA ARG A 274 22.99 -24.62 -27.31
C ARG A 274 23.68 -24.77 -28.64
N ARG A 275 24.94 -24.36 -28.72
CA ARG A 275 25.73 -24.48 -29.95
C ARG A 275 26.36 -25.86 -30.08
N ASP A 276 26.87 -26.41 -28.98
CA ASP A 276 27.54 -27.70 -28.85
C ASP A 276 27.57 -28.10 -27.35
N GLU A 277 27.89 -29.35 -26.99
CA GLU A 277 28.00 -29.81 -25.59
C GLU A 277 29.14 -29.12 -24.80
N ASN A 278 30.01 -28.38 -25.51
CA ASN A 278 31.22 -27.77 -25.00
C ASN A 278 31.04 -26.39 -24.34
N PHE A 279 29.91 -25.70 -24.52
CA PHE A 279 29.70 -24.34 -24.01
C PHE A 279 28.38 -24.21 -23.25
N VAL A 280 28.45 -23.71 -22.01
CA VAL A 280 27.28 -23.64 -21.12
C VAL A 280 26.40 -22.43 -21.43
N CYS A 281 27.00 -21.30 -21.82
CA CYS A 281 26.29 -20.06 -22.12
C CYS A 281 27.00 -19.24 -23.21
N LEU A 282 26.36 -18.16 -23.67
CA LEU A 282 26.91 -17.30 -24.72
C LEU A 282 28.25 -16.68 -24.29
N LEU A 283 28.37 -16.27 -23.03
CA LEU A 283 29.59 -15.65 -22.48
C LEU A 283 30.81 -16.60 -22.57
N ASP A 284 30.62 -17.87 -22.24
CA ASP A 284 31.67 -18.91 -22.27
C ASP A 284 32.26 -19.07 -23.69
N TRP A 285 31.38 -19.13 -24.69
CA TRP A 285 31.78 -19.21 -26.09
C TRP A 285 32.56 -17.95 -26.55
N VAL A 286 32.15 -16.76 -26.12
CA VAL A 286 32.82 -15.50 -26.50
C VAL A 286 34.20 -15.39 -25.88
N LEU A 287 34.36 -15.77 -24.61
CA LEU A 287 35.66 -15.81 -23.94
C LEU A 287 36.64 -16.77 -24.65
N TYR A 288 36.15 -17.92 -25.10
CA TYR A 288 36.93 -18.85 -25.92
C TYR A 288 37.37 -18.22 -27.25
N LEU A 289 36.45 -17.57 -27.98
CA LEU A 289 36.79 -16.90 -29.24
C LEU A 289 37.78 -15.75 -29.05
N GLN A 290 37.62 -14.97 -27.98
CA GLN A 290 38.53 -13.88 -27.66
C GLN A 290 39.95 -14.41 -27.39
N LYS A 291 40.08 -15.49 -26.61
CA LYS A 291 41.38 -16.12 -26.32
C LYS A 291 42.10 -16.64 -27.57
N ASN A 292 41.34 -17.12 -28.55
CA ASN A 292 41.88 -17.64 -29.81
C ASN A 292 42.07 -16.58 -30.91
N GLY A 293 41.74 -15.30 -30.63
CA GLY A 293 41.82 -14.21 -31.61
C GLY A 293 40.75 -14.23 -32.69
N ASP A 294 39.70 -15.03 -32.52
CA ASP A 294 38.66 -15.34 -33.52
C ASP A 294 37.32 -14.63 -33.23
N ILE A 295 37.35 -13.52 -32.50
CA ILE A 295 36.16 -12.84 -31.94
C ILE A 295 35.11 -12.45 -32.99
N MET A 296 35.52 -12.24 -34.23
CA MET A 296 34.64 -11.90 -35.36
C MET A 296 33.71 -13.05 -35.77
N LYS A 297 34.00 -14.30 -35.40
CA LYS A 297 33.10 -15.45 -35.62
C LYS A 297 31.83 -15.36 -34.77
N MET A 298 31.81 -14.46 -33.77
CA MET A 298 30.65 -14.23 -32.94
C MET A 298 29.50 -13.53 -33.68
N VAL A 299 29.83 -12.67 -34.64
CA VAL A 299 28.90 -11.74 -35.28
C VAL A 299 27.75 -12.49 -35.96
N ASP A 300 26.55 -11.96 -35.83
CA ASP A 300 25.34 -12.49 -36.47
C ASP A 300 25.57 -12.69 -37.98
N PRO A 301 25.53 -13.94 -38.49
CA PRO A 301 25.73 -14.23 -39.90
C PRO A 301 24.75 -13.51 -40.83
N ARG A 302 23.57 -13.11 -40.33
CA ARG A 302 22.56 -12.38 -41.10
C ARG A 302 22.99 -10.98 -41.51
N LEU A 303 23.98 -10.40 -40.84
CA LEU A 303 24.56 -9.10 -41.20
C LEU A 303 25.49 -9.20 -42.43
N GLY A 304 25.88 -10.41 -42.85
CA GLY A 304 26.76 -10.61 -44.00
C GLY A 304 28.09 -9.86 -43.82
N SER A 305 28.37 -8.91 -44.73
CA SER A 305 29.53 -8.02 -44.65
C SER A 305 29.15 -6.56 -44.33
N GLU A 306 27.87 -6.27 -44.10
CA GLU A 306 27.33 -4.92 -43.94
C GLU A 306 27.43 -4.43 -42.48
N PHE A 307 28.65 -4.38 -41.94
CA PHE A 307 28.87 -3.82 -40.61
C PHE A 307 30.30 -3.28 -40.43
N ASN A 308 30.45 -2.33 -39.52
CA ASN A 308 31.75 -1.79 -39.16
C ASN A 308 32.47 -2.72 -38.16
N LYS A 309 33.55 -3.35 -38.62
CA LYS A 309 34.35 -4.28 -37.79
C LYS A 309 34.86 -3.64 -36.49
N LYS A 310 35.25 -2.35 -36.53
CA LYS A 310 35.78 -1.65 -35.34
C LYS A 310 34.70 -1.44 -34.29
N GLU A 311 33.48 -1.09 -34.71
CA GLU A 311 32.35 -0.90 -33.81
C GLU A 311 31.93 -2.22 -33.17
N VAL A 312 31.92 -3.30 -33.94
CA VAL A 312 31.65 -4.65 -33.42
C VAL A 312 32.67 -5.06 -32.36
N VAL A 313 33.98 -4.95 -32.66
CA VAL A 313 35.03 -5.31 -31.68
C VAL A 313 34.89 -4.47 -30.41
N ARG A 314 34.60 -3.17 -30.55
CA ARG A 314 34.32 -2.28 -29.42
C ARG A 314 33.12 -2.77 -28.61
N MET A 315 31.99 -3.07 -29.24
CA MET A 315 30.79 -3.55 -28.55
C MET A 315 31.06 -4.84 -27.78
N ILE A 316 31.83 -5.78 -28.36
CA ILE A 316 32.19 -7.03 -27.70
C ILE A 316 33.09 -6.76 -26.49
N ASN A 317 34.12 -5.92 -26.63
CA ASN A 317 35.02 -5.58 -25.52
C ASN A 317 34.28 -4.88 -24.37
N VAL A 318 33.37 -3.94 -24.68
CA VAL A 318 32.51 -3.30 -23.68
C VAL A 318 31.62 -4.32 -22.99
N ALA A 319 31.01 -5.24 -23.74
CA ALA A 319 30.18 -6.30 -23.19
C ALA A 319 30.97 -7.19 -22.22
N LEU A 320 32.19 -7.60 -22.58
CA LEU A 320 33.07 -8.41 -21.75
C LEU A 320 33.49 -7.72 -20.45
N LEU A 321 33.78 -6.41 -20.49
CA LEU A 321 34.01 -5.59 -19.29
C LEU A 321 32.77 -5.55 -18.40
N CYS A 322 31.58 -5.43 -18.98
CA CYS A 322 30.32 -5.42 -18.25
C CYS A 322 30.01 -6.78 -17.60
N THR A 323 30.34 -7.88 -18.26
CA THR A 323 30.11 -9.25 -17.76
C THR A 323 31.26 -9.77 -16.88
N ASN A 324 32.14 -8.91 -16.36
CA ASN A 324 33.23 -9.35 -15.50
C ASN A 324 32.69 -10.09 -14.25
N GLN A 325 33.32 -11.19 -13.87
CA GLN A 325 32.92 -11.96 -12.69
C GLN A 325 32.95 -11.10 -11.41
N SER A 326 33.93 -10.21 -11.30
CA SER A 326 34.06 -9.27 -10.18
C SER A 326 33.23 -8.01 -10.43
N PRO A 327 32.22 -7.70 -9.58
CA PRO A 327 31.41 -6.48 -9.71
C PRO A 327 32.23 -5.20 -9.62
N ALA A 328 33.37 -5.24 -8.91
CA ALA A 328 34.26 -4.10 -8.74
C ALA A 328 34.97 -3.69 -10.04
N LEU A 329 35.21 -4.65 -10.95
CA LEU A 329 35.88 -4.41 -12.23
C LEU A 329 34.91 -3.99 -13.33
N ARG A 330 33.60 -4.14 -13.13
CA ARG A 330 32.60 -3.69 -14.11
C ARG A 330 32.58 -2.16 -14.17
N PRO A 331 32.46 -1.54 -15.35
CA PRO A 331 32.33 -0.09 -15.46
C PRO A 331 30.99 0.40 -14.87
N THR A 332 30.83 1.71 -14.72
CA THR A 332 29.51 2.32 -14.51
C THR A 332 28.80 2.48 -15.86
N MET A 333 27.46 2.54 -15.88
CA MET A 333 26.72 2.71 -17.13
C MET A 333 27.07 4.01 -17.88
N SER A 334 27.44 5.08 -17.17
CA SER A 334 27.93 6.31 -17.81
C SER A 334 29.25 6.09 -18.56
N THR A 335 30.17 5.30 -17.98
CA THR A 335 31.42 4.93 -18.64
C THR A 335 31.16 4.03 -19.84
N VAL A 336 30.23 3.08 -19.72
CA VAL A 336 29.79 2.22 -20.84
C VAL A 336 29.29 3.07 -22.03
N VAL A 337 28.45 4.07 -21.77
CA VAL A 337 27.98 5.00 -22.81
C VAL A 337 29.15 5.74 -23.45
N SER A 338 30.06 6.29 -22.65
CA SER A 338 31.26 7.00 -23.15
C SER A 338 32.15 6.11 -24.03
N MET A 339 32.33 4.84 -23.64
CA MET A 339 33.06 3.84 -24.42
C MET A 339 32.38 3.55 -25.76
N LEU A 340 31.05 3.33 -25.77
CA LEU A 340 30.28 3.07 -26.99
C LEU A 340 30.29 4.26 -27.95
N GLU A 341 30.15 5.48 -27.42
CA GLU A 341 30.27 6.73 -28.19
C GLU A 341 31.70 6.99 -28.72
N GLY A 342 32.70 6.25 -28.22
CA GLY A 342 34.09 6.39 -28.63
C GLY A 342 34.85 7.56 -28.03
N LYS A 343 34.36 8.11 -26.92
CA LYS A 343 35.01 9.17 -26.16
C LYS A 343 36.08 8.64 -25.21
N THR A 344 36.02 7.36 -24.88
CA THR A 344 36.96 6.66 -23.99
C THR A 344 37.48 5.43 -24.69
N ASP A 345 38.78 5.20 -24.63
CA ASP A 345 39.38 3.98 -25.14
C ASP A 345 38.93 2.78 -24.30
N VAL A 346 38.66 1.67 -24.99
CA VAL A 346 38.27 0.42 -24.36
C VAL A 346 39.53 -0.39 -24.19
N GLU A 347 40.00 -0.54 -22.95
CA GLU A 347 41.10 -1.45 -22.65
C GLU A 347 40.70 -2.86 -23.11
N GLU A 348 41.46 -3.40 -24.05
CA GLU A 348 41.29 -4.78 -24.49
C GLU A 348 41.61 -5.67 -23.29
N LEU A 349 40.64 -6.50 -22.89
CA LEU A 349 40.87 -7.53 -21.89
C LEU A 349 41.82 -8.57 -22.49
N VAL A 350 43.12 -8.30 -22.45
CA VAL A 350 44.14 -9.32 -22.63
C VAL A 350 44.10 -10.16 -21.37
N MET A 351 43.37 -11.28 -21.41
CA MET A 351 43.58 -12.34 -20.43
C MET A 351 44.99 -12.88 -20.64
N VAL A 352 45.97 -12.26 -19.97
CA VAL A 352 47.31 -12.82 -19.83
C VAL A 352 47.13 -14.21 -19.22
N PRO A 353 47.80 -15.26 -19.74
CA PRO A 353 47.70 -16.59 -19.15
C PRO A 353 48.29 -16.52 -17.73
N SER A 354 47.43 -16.38 -16.73
CA SER A 354 47.83 -16.57 -15.34
C SER A 354 48.36 -17.99 -15.24
N THR A 355 49.63 -18.11 -14.91
CA THR A 355 50.30 -19.36 -14.58
C THR A 355 49.64 -19.99 -13.36
N LEU A 356 48.58 -20.77 -13.57
CA LEU A 356 48.14 -21.84 -12.70
C LEU A 356 47.28 -22.78 -13.55
N GLY A 357 47.86 -23.92 -13.92
CA GLY A 357 47.20 -24.90 -14.77
C GLY A 357 46.01 -25.54 -14.07
N ASP A 358 44.85 -25.52 -14.72
CA ASP A 358 43.97 -26.67 -14.90
C ASP A 358 42.85 -26.29 -15.90
N PRO A 359 42.74 -26.94 -17.08
CA PRO A 359 41.62 -26.74 -18.00
C PRO A 359 40.26 -27.20 -17.44
N SER A 360 40.22 -27.90 -16.31
CA SER A 360 39.01 -28.49 -15.73
C SER A 360 38.23 -27.59 -14.75
N GLY A 361 38.82 -26.45 -14.33
CA GLY A 361 38.22 -25.60 -13.29
C GLY A 361 37.01 -24.79 -13.74
N TYR A 362 36.92 -24.47 -15.03
CA TYR A 362 35.85 -23.62 -15.59
C TYR A 362 34.51 -24.36 -15.74
N THR A 363 34.53 -25.65 -16.08
CA THR A 363 33.33 -26.48 -16.20
C THR A 363 32.82 -26.96 -14.83
N THR A 364 33.71 -27.21 -13.88
CA THR A 364 33.37 -27.80 -12.58
C THR A 364 32.63 -26.82 -11.63
N ALA A 365 32.92 -25.51 -11.70
CA ALA A 365 32.26 -24.52 -10.83
C ALA A 365 30.79 -24.28 -11.20
N LEU A 366 30.42 -24.37 -12.48
CA LEU A 366 29.03 -24.25 -12.93
C LEU A 366 28.26 -25.57 -12.82
N HIS A 367 28.92 -26.72 -13.01
CA HIS A 367 28.26 -28.03 -12.95
C HIS A 367 27.88 -28.44 -11.52
N ASN A 368 28.65 -28.04 -10.50
CA ASN A 368 28.42 -28.45 -9.11
C ASN A 368 27.42 -27.57 -8.32
N GLN A 369 26.80 -26.55 -8.93
CA GLN A 369 25.92 -25.61 -8.23
C GLN A 369 24.44 -25.63 -8.64
N PHE A 370 24.06 -26.48 -9.61
CA PHE A 370 22.65 -26.78 -9.87
C PHE A 370 22.30 -28.15 -9.26
N PRO A 371 21.53 -28.22 -8.16
CA PRO A 371 20.93 -29.48 -7.78
C PRO A 371 19.96 -29.88 -8.89
N GLN A 372 20.19 -31.04 -9.52
CA GLN A 372 19.15 -31.70 -10.29
C GLN A 372 17.99 -31.99 -9.33
N SER A 373 16.90 -31.21 -9.41
CA SER A 373 15.66 -31.58 -8.77
C SER A 373 15.03 -32.72 -9.58
N SER A 374 15.46 -33.95 -9.30
CA SER A 374 14.70 -35.14 -9.64
C SER A 374 13.53 -35.28 -8.66
N VAL A 375 12.35 -35.40 -9.24
CA VAL A 375 11.11 -35.78 -8.55
C VAL A 375 11.28 -37.19 -8.01
N ASN A 376 11.17 -37.36 -6.68
CA ASN A 376 10.48 -38.49 -6.02
C ASN A 376 10.45 -38.29 -4.50
N GLY A 377 9.28 -38.56 -3.90
CA GLY A 377 8.96 -38.16 -2.53
C GLY A 377 9.39 -39.11 -1.41
N SER A 378 9.28 -38.64 -0.17
CA SER A 378 8.64 -39.27 0.98
C SER A 378 8.97 -38.52 2.28
N LEU A 379 8.07 -38.63 3.26
CA LEU A 379 8.09 -38.00 4.58
C LEU A 379 9.37 -38.29 5.38
N SER A 380 9.85 -37.31 6.16
CA SER A 380 9.90 -37.43 7.63
C SER A 380 10.48 -36.18 8.29
N GLU A 381 9.91 -35.86 9.45
CA GLU A 381 10.35 -34.83 10.39
C GLU A 381 11.80 -35.04 10.85
N SER A 382 12.48 -33.94 11.13
CA SER A 382 13.41 -33.90 12.26
C SER A 382 13.59 -32.47 12.77
N GLN A 383 13.37 -32.34 14.07
CA GLN A 383 13.51 -31.13 14.89
C GLN A 383 14.98 -30.76 15.14
N SER A 384 15.13 -29.56 15.73
CA SER A 384 16.22 -29.07 16.58
C SER A 384 17.27 -28.23 15.84
N VAL A 385 17.83 -27.13 16.35
CA VAL A 385 17.98 -26.59 17.71
C VAL A 385 17.98 -25.06 17.66
N VAL A 386 17.35 -24.45 18.65
CA VAL A 386 17.35 -23.01 19.00
C VAL A 386 18.77 -22.49 19.29
N LYS A 387 19.13 -21.31 18.79
CA LYS A 387 19.99 -20.41 19.56
C LYS A 387 19.55 -18.95 19.44
N SER A 388 19.04 -18.48 20.58
CA SER A 388 18.64 -17.12 20.92
C SER A 388 19.84 -16.16 20.95
N SER A 389 19.61 -14.92 20.53
CA SER A 389 20.27 -13.74 21.09
C SER A 389 19.33 -12.52 20.93
N GLU A 390 18.60 -12.20 22.00
CA GLU A 390 17.86 -10.95 22.15
C GLU A 390 18.79 -9.80 22.56
N GLY A 391 18.49 -8.61 22.04
CA GLY A 391 18.96 -7.30 22.49
C GLY A 391 17.90 -6.24 22.15
N PRO A 392 17.79 -5.16 22.94
CA PRO A 392 16.49 -4.69 23.42
C PRO A 392 15.84 -3.59 22.57
N TRP A 393 14.57 -3.78 22.23
CA TRP A 393 13.71 -2.75 21.65
C TRP A 393 12.84 -2.10 22.74
N THR A 394 13.05 -0.81 22.97
CA THR A 394 12.11 0.05 23.68
C THR A 394 11.02 0.50 22.71
N ALA A 395 9.84 -0.10 22.81
CA ALA A 395 8.64 0.35 22.10
C ALA A 395 7.56 0.77 23.10
N SER A 396 7.11 2.01 22.95
CA SER A 396 6.02 2.61 23.69
C SER A 396 4.69 1.94 23.34
N SER A 397 3.96 1.47 24.35
CA SER A 397 2.63 0.88 24.18
C SER A 397 1.56 1.96 24.31
N SER A 398 0.89 2.29 23.20
CA SER A 398 -0.42 2.96 23.21
C SER A 398 -1.41 2.04 22.49
N SER A 399 -2.27 1.37 23.27
CA SER A 399 -3.31 0.48 22.74
C SER A 399 -4.61 1.25 22.59
N SER A 400 -4.96 1.52 21.33
CA SER A 400 -6.29 1.95 20.89
C SER A 400 -7.30 0.83 21.12
N ALA A 401 -8.35 1.08 21.92
CA ALA A 401 -9.48 0.17 22.03
C ALA A 401 -10.36 0.28 20.77
N GLN A 402 -10.65 -0.86 20.15
CA GLN A 402 -11.56 -1.00 19.02
C GLN A 402 -13.01 -0.92 19.50
N ASP A 403 -13.80 -0.09 18.82
CA ASP A 403 -15.25 -0.02 19.00
C ASP A 403 -15.93 -1.26 18.40
N LEU A 404 -16.63 -2.00 19.25
CA LEU A 404 -17.63 -2.99 18.85
C LEU A 404 -18.99 -2.41 19.22
N TYR A 405 -19.78 -1.91 18.26
CA TYR A 405 -21.24 -2.11 18.09
C TYR A 405 -21.77 -1.33 16.86
N PRO A 406 -22.81 -1.84 16.17
CA PRO A 406 -23.34 -1.27 14.93
C PRO A 406 -24.26 -0.07 15.18
N ILE A 407 -24.17 0.93 14.29
CA ILE A 407 -25.06 2.10 14.23
C ILE A 407 -26.44 1.65 13.73
N SER A 408 -27.45 1.65 14.61
CA SER A 408 -28.84 1.63 14.19
C SER A 408 -29.26 3.02 13.71
N LYS A 409 -29.68 3.12 12.45
CA LYS A 409 -30.31 4.33 11.90
C LYS A 409 -31.79 4.35 12.30
N SER A 410 -32.23 5.45 12.91
CA SER A 410 -33.63 5.89 12.94
C SER A 410 -33.81 7.08 12.01
#